data_AF-A0A5C7H7R9-F1
#
_entry.id   AF-A0A5C7H7R9-F1
#
_cell.length_a   1.000
_cell.length_b   1.000
_cell.length_c   1.000
_cell.angle_alpha   90.00
_cell.angle_beta   90.00
_cell.angle_gamma   90.00
#
_symmetry.space_group_name_H-M   'P 1'
#
loop_
_entity.id
_entity.type
_entity.pdbx_description
1 polymer ?
#
loop_
_entity_poly.entity_id
_entity_poly.type
_entity_poly.pdbx_seq_one_letter_code
_entity_poly.pdbx_strand_id
1 'polypeptide(L)'
;MHLVCLGPDFGSPPSFMRRKLLTILSESGKTSSVIDDISIVKRYASESSHAFPVSSDDEALLKARKEVKNDRVHFVWTQFSELNFHLKKQAEDEAKLNGKLAELISLLTCDKKPTNKKGFKNSVSSELKEILTRMDTRVRSLYATLPTNTMLIICTGHGDTAIVHRIRKMLAEQSETLISREKIVKVLEELQAQAEVAMCFVGVKH
;
A
#
# COMPACT_ATOMS: atom_id res chain seq x y z
N MET A 1 25.00 -11.28 -7.83
CA MET A 1 23.56 -11.21 -7.51
C MET A 1 23.43 -10.79 -6.06
N HIS A 2 23.49 -9.49 -5.77
CA HIS A 2 23.25 -8.98 -4.42
C HIS A 2 21.75 -8.93 -4.20
N LEU A 3 21.22 -9.87 -3.40
CA LEU A 3 19.89 -9.73 -2.84
C LEU A 3 19.87 -8.45 -2.01
N VAL A 4 19.01 -7.51 -2.40
CA VAL A 4 18.69 -6.33 -1.61
C VAL A 4 17.87 -6.82 -0.40
N CYS A 5 18.55 -7.17 0.69
CA CYS A 5 17.95 -7.42 2.01
C CYS A 5 17.52 -6.10 2.69
N LEU A 6 17.01 -5.14 1.92
CA LEU A 6 16.43 -3.88 2.38
C LEU A 6 14.93 -3.86 2.07
N GLY A 7 14.29 -5.02 2.17
CA GLY A 7 12.83 -5.12 2.10
C GLY A 7 12.20 -4.25 3.19
N PRO A 8 11.00 -3.69 2.93
CA PRO A 8 10.28 -2.93 3.94
C PRO A 8 10.07 -3.79 5.19
N ASP A 9 10.64 -3.29 6.29
CA ASP A 9 10.36 -3.75 7.65
C ASP A 9 8.85 -3.69 7.87
N PHE A 10 8.18 -4.84 8.03
CA PHE A 10 6.73 -4.98 8.21
C PHE A 10 6.25 -4.29 9.50
N GLY A 11 6.25 -2.97 9.53
CA GLY A 11 5.96 -2.19 10.72
C GLY A 11 7.07 -2.19 11.77
N SER A 12 8.27 -2.70 11.49
CA SER A 12 9.41 -2.58 12.42
C SER A 12 9.77 -1.11 12.62
N PRO A 13 10.07 -0.64 13.85
CA PRO A 13 10.55 0.72 14.06
C PRO A 13 11.81 0.95 13.24
N PRO A 14 11.93 2.06 12.49
CA PRO A 14 13.13 2.32 11.71
C PRO A 14 14.34 2.42 12.66
N SER A 15 15.43 1.73 12.30
CA SER A 15 16.73 1.98 12.94
C SER A 15 17.09 3.47 12.79
N PHE A 16 17.54 4.10 13.87
CA PHE A 16 17.78 5.55 14.02
C PHE A 16 18.69 6.23 12.98
N MET A 17 19.27 5.47 12.04
CA MET A 17 20.29 5.92 11.07
C MET A 17 19.78 6.14 9.63
N ARG A 18 18.49 5.91 9.32
CA ARG A 18 18.00 6.10 7.93
C ARG A 18 17.72 7.58 7.64
N ARG A 19 18.47 8.18 6.72
CA ARG A 19 18.23 9.54 6.18
C ARG A 19 16.97 9.54 5.30
N LYS A 20 16.17 10.61 5.36
CA LYS A 20 14.96 10.76 4.54
C LYS A 20 15.33 11.08 3.09
N LEU A 21 14.63 10.48 2.13
CA LEU A 21 14.87 10.74 0.70
C LEU A 21 14.78 12.23 0.36
N LEU A 22 13.77 12.95 0.86
CA LEU A 22 13.59 14.38 0.58
C LEU A 22 14.73 15.24 1.14
N THR A 23 15.33 14.83 2.27
CA THR A 23 16.53 15.47 2.81
C THR A 23 17.72 15.29 1.86
N ILE A 24 17.94 14.07 1.36
CA ILE A 24 19.02 13.79 0.40
C ILE A 24 18.83 14.58 -0.89
N LEU A 25 17.60 14.64 -1.42
CA LEU A 25 17.28 15.42 -2.61
C LEU A 25 17.57 16.91 -2.40
N SER A 26 17.12 17.47 -1.28
CA SER A 26 17.41 18.87 -0.93
C SER A 26 18.90 19.18 -0.89
N GLU A 27 19.70 18.33 -0.24
CA GLU A 27 21.15 18.53 -0.15
C GLU A 27 21.85 18.45 -1.50
N SER A 28 21.28 17.70 -2.44
CA SER A 28 21.74 17.66 -3.84
C SER A 28 21.22 18.82 -4.70
N GLY A 29 20.58 19.82 -4.08
CA GLY A 29 20.02 20.98 -4.79
C GLY A 29 18.74 20.68 -5.58
N LYS A 30 18.06 19.56 -5.27
CA LYS A 30 16.81 19.17 -5.93
C LYS A 30 15.61 19.55 -5.07
N THR A 31 14.76 20.41 -5.63
CA THR A 31 13.45 20.72 -5.03
C THR A 31 12.50 19.54 -5.16
N SER A 32 11.76 19.26 -4.11
CA SER A 32 10.78 18.17 -4.07
C SER A 32 9.45 18.61 -3.45
N SER A 33 8.37 17.96 -3.86
CA SER A 33 7.02 18.17 -3.32
C SER A 33 6.47 16.86 -2.72
N VAL A 34 5.87 16.94 -1.54
CA VAL A 34 5.20 15.81 -0.87
C VAL A 34 3.72 16.13 -0.67
N ILE A 35 2.85 15.27 -1.19
CA ILE A 35 1.40 15.45 -1.23
C ILE A 35 0.75 14.21 -0.61
N ASP A 36 0.43 14.28 0.67
CA ASP A 36 0.00 13.10 1.44
C ASP A 36 -0.79 13.52 2.70
N ASP A 37 -1.23 12.55 3.50
CA ASP A 37 -1.81 12.81 4.80
C ASP A 37 -0.85 13.63 5.71
N ILE A 38 -1.43 14.43 6.60
CA ILE A 38 -0.70 15.32 7.49
C ILE A 38 0.36 14.60 8.32
N SER A 39 0.13 13.35 8.73
CA SER A 39 1.09 12.57 9.50
C SER A 39 2.34 12.22 8.68
N ILE A 40 2.15 11.88 7.39
CA ILE A 40 3.23 11.55 6.46
C ILE A 40 3.99 12.82 6.10
N VAL A 41 3.29 13.90 5.77
CA VAL A 41 3.91 15.18 5.44
C VAL A 41 4.79 15.68 6.61
N LYS A 42 4.26 15.70 7.83
CA LYS A 42 5.04 16.10 9.03
C LYS A 42 6.25 15.19 9.26
N ARG A 43 6.14 13.91 8.95
CA ARG A 43 7.20 12.93 9.18
C ARG A 43 8.30 13.00 8.13
N TYR A 44 7.96 13.22 6.85
CA TYR A 44 8.91 13.02 5.75
C TYR A 44 9.30 14.27 4.97
N ALA A 45 8.56 15.38 5.06
CA ALA A 45 8.96 16.65 4.46
C ALA A 45 10.34 17.08 4.96
N SER A 46 11.14 17.64 4.05
CA SER A 46 12.32 18.45 4.38
C SER A 46 11.93 19.93 4.46
N GLU A 47 12.73 20.75 5.14
CA GLU A 47 12.49 22.20 5.29
C GLU A 47 12.37 22.93 3.94
N SER A 48 13.07 22.43 2.92
CA SER A 48 13.11 22.94 1.56
C SER A 48 12.06 22.33 0.63
N SER A 49 11.30 21.33 1.07
CA SER A 49 10.29 20.66 0.25
C SER A 49 8.95 21.38 0.32
N HIS A 50 8.21 21.39 -0.79
CA HIS A 50 6.81 21.80 -0.74
C HIS A 50 5.98 20.71 -0.05
N ALA A 51 5.27 21.09 0.99
CA ALA A 51 4.49 20.18 1.83
C ALA A 51 3.00 20.46 1.67
N PHE A 52 2.26 19.50 1.11
CA PHE A 52 0.82 19.61 0.86
C PHE A 52 0.07 18.53 1.64
N PRO A 53 -0.39 18.81 2.87
CA PRO A 53 -1.29 17.91 3.56
C PRO A 53 -2.63 17.87 2.80
N VAL A 54 -3.12 16.66 2.53
CA VAL A 54 -4.40 16.44 1.82
C VAL A 54 -5.28 15.47 2.60
N SER A 55 -6.59 15.58 2.37
CA SER A 55 -7.61 14.78 3.08
C SER A 55 -8.34 13.78 2.18
N SER A 56 -8.10 13.81 0.87
CA SER A 56 -8.73 12.92 -0.10
C SER A 56 -7.85 12.69 -1.32
N ASP A 57 -8.10 11.58 -2.01
CA ASP A 57 -7.36 11.22 -3.24
C ASP A 57 -7.61 12.20 -4.39
N ASP A 58 -8.78 12.85 -4.42
CA ASP A 58 -9.11 13.84 -5.45
C ASP A 58 -8.36 15.16 -5.21
N GLU A 59 -8.20 15.56 -3.94
CA GLU A 59 -7.34 16.67 -3.56
C GLU A 59 -5.86 16.35 -3.86
N ALA A 60 -5.41 15.15 -3.53
CA ALA A 60 -4.06 14.66 -3.84
C ALA A 60 -3.78 14.74 -5.34
N LEU A 61 -4.70 14.25 -6.17
CA LEU A 61 -4.60 14.32 -7.63
C LEU A 61 -4.54 15.76 -8.13
N LEU A 62 -5.38 16.65 -7.61
CA LEU A 62 -5.40 18.06 -8.02
C LEU A 62 -4.06 18.74 -7.76
N LYS A 63 -3.50 18.55 -6.55
CA LYS A 63 -2.19 19.12 -6.17
C LYS A 63 -1.06 18.48 -6.98
N ALA A 64 -1.08 17.17 -7.18
CA ALA A 64 -0.05 16.46 -7.94
C ALA A 64 -0.01 16.95 -9.39
N ARG A 65 -1.17 17.08 -10.05
CA ARG A 65 -1.28 17.61 -11.41
C ARG A 65 -0.77 19.05 -11.56
N LYS A 66 -0.84 19.85 -10.49
CA LYS A 66 -0.28 21.20 -10.47
C LYS A 66 1.24 21.16 -10.30
N GLU A 67 1.74 20.39 -9.35
CA GLU A 67 3.17 20.34 -9.02
C GLU A 67 4.02 19.67 -10.10
N VAL A 68 3.51 18.65 -10.80
CA VAL A 68 4.26 18.01 -11.90
C VAL A 68 4.51 18.93 -13.10
N LYS A 69 3.80 20.07 -13.18
CA LYS A 69 4.02 21.12 -14.19
C LYS A 69 4.93 22.25 -13.70
N ASN A 70 5.40 22.19 -12.46
CA ASN A 70 6.26 23.19 -11.89
C ASN A 70 7.71 22.88 -12.27
N ASP A 71 8.27 23.61 -13.22
CA ASP A 71 9.63 23.40 -13.72
C ASP A 71 10.73 23.56 -12.65
N ARG A 72 10.40 24.12 -11.48
CA ARG A 72 11.32 24.22 -10.34
C ARG A 72 11.37 22.97 -9.48
N VAL A 73 10.43 22.03 -9.68
CA VAL A 73 10.27 20.82 -8.87
C VAL A 73 10.79 19.61 -9.65
N HIS A 74 11.67 18.86 -9.00
CA HIS A 74 12.38 17.73 -9.62
C HIS A 74 11.80 16.38 -9.19
N PHE A 75 11.07 16.34 -8.07
CA PHE A 75 10.50 15.13 -7.52
C PHE A 75 9.14 15.44 -6.87
N VAL A 76 8.12 14.63 -7.19
CA VAL A 76 6.79 14.74 -6.59
C VAL A 76 6.41 13.38 -6.02
N TRP A 77 6.12 13.34 -4.72
CA TRP A 77 5.51 12.20 -4.04
C TRP A 77 4.02 12.46 -3.84
N THR A 78 3.18 11.49 -4.20
CA THR A 78 1.76 11.50 -3.86
C THR A 78 1.24 10.10 -3.57
N GLN A 79 0.28 9.99 -2.64
CA GLN A 79 -0.37 8.73 -2.29
C GLN A 79 -1.89 8.80 -2.56
N PHE A 80 -2.43 7.73 -3.15
CA PHE A 80 -3.86 7.45 -3.16
C PHE A 80 -4.19 6.40 -2.09
N SER A 81 -5.03 6.79 -1.15
CA SER A 81 -5.27 6.11 0.12
C SER A 81 -6.55 5.28 0.15
N GLU A 82 -7.46 5.47 -0.83
CA GLU A 82 -8.79 4.86 -0.83
C GLU A 82 -8.78 3.32 -0.68
N LEU A 83 -7.87 2.65 -1.39
CA LEU A 83 -7.72 1.19 -1.29
C LEU A 83 -7.30 0.76 0.11
N ASN A 84 -6.32 1.45 0.71
CA ASN A 84 -5.85 1.13 2.06
C ASN A 84 -6.95 1.38 3.10
N PHE A 85 -7.71 2.47 2.96
CA PHE A 85 -8.85 2.75 3.84
C PHE A 85 -9.92 1.64 3.76
N HIS A 86 -10.23 1.19 2.55
CA HIS A 86 -11.18 0.08 2.35
C HIS A 86 -10.69 -1.23 2.98
N LEU A 87 -9.41 -1.58 2.82
CA LEU A 87 -8.83 -2.78 3.44
C LEU A 87 -8.86 -2.72 4.98
N LYS A 88 -8.55 -1.56 5.57
CA LYS A 88 -8.68 -1.33 7.02
C LYS A 88 -10.12 -1.51 7.50
N LYS A 89 -11.08 -0.89 6.80
CA LYS A 89 -12.50 -1.04 7.10
C LYS A 89 -12.97 -2.49 7.04
N GLN A 90 -12.50 -3.28 6.06
CA GLN A 90 -12.81 -4.70 5.98
C GLN A 90 -12.23 -5.51 7.15
N ALA A 91 -11.00 -5.18 7.59
CA ALA A 91 -10.36 -5.87 8.69
C ALA A 91 -11.03 -5.57 10.04
N GLU A 92 -11.64 -4.40 10.20
CA GLU A 92 -12.36 -4.00 11.42
C GLU A 92 -13.77 -4.60 11.51
N ASP A 93 -14.39 -4.96 10.38
CA ASP A 93 -15.70 -5.62 10.32
C ASP A 93 -15.56 -7.11 10.71
N GLU A 94 -16.00 -7.45 11.93
CA GLU A 94 -15.87 -8.81 12.48
C GLU A 94 -16.61 -9.87 11.64
N ALA A 95 -17.77 -9.53 11.07
CA ALA A 95 -18.53 -10.47 10.26
C ALA A 95 -17.80 -10.79 8.96
N LYS A 96 -17.26 -9.77 8.29
CA LYS A 96 -16.45 -9.94 7.06
C LYS A 96 -15.15 -10.67 7.35
N LEU A 97 -14.47 -10.33 8.45
CA LEU A 97 -13.23 -10.98 8.87
C LEU A 97 -13.46 -12.47 9.14
N ASN A 98 -14.49 -12.82 9.93
CA ASN A 98 -14.81 -14.20 10.26
C ASN A 98 -15.21 -15.01 9.02
N GLY A 99 -15.98 -14.42 8.11
CA GLY A 99 -16.31 -15.04 6.82
C GLY A 99 -15.06 -15.35 5.99
N LYS A 100 -14.17 -14.37 5.84
CA LYS A 100 -12.90 -14.52 5.10
C LYS A 100 -11.97 -15.54 5.77
N LEU A 101 -11.91 -15.57 7.10
CA LEU A 101 -11.13 -16.54 7.86
C LEU A 101 -11.66 -17.97 7.66
N ALA A 102 -12.98 -18.16 7.74
CA ALA A 102 -13.62 -19.46 7.50
C ALA A 102 -13.37 -19.96 6.06
N GLU A 103 -13.46 -19.07 5.07
CA GLU A 103 -13.13 -19.38 3.68
C GLU A 103 -11.68 -19.83 3.52
N LEU A 104 -10.72 -19.07 4.07
CA LEU A 104 -9.30 -19.40 4.00
C LEU A 104 -8.98 -20.73 4.69
N ILE A 105 -9.61 -21.01 5.83
CA ILE A 105 -9.44 -22.29 6.53
C ILE A 105 -10.02 -23.44 5.70
N SER A 106 -11.20 -23.25 5.10
CA SER A 106 -11.80 -24.25 4.22
C SER A 106 -10.87 -24.58 3.05
N LEU A 107 -10.28 -23.56 2.43
CA LEU A 107 -9.30 -23.73 1.34
C LEU A 107 -8.04 -24.47 1.78
N LEU A 108 -7.55 -24.21 3.00
CA LEU A 108 -6.35 -24.87 3.54
C LEU A 108 -6.59 -26.29 4.06
N THR A 109 -7.85 -26.71 4.24
CA THR A 109 -8.23 -28.01 4.84
C THR A 109 -8.89 -28.98 3.86
N CYS A 110 -9.31 -28.53 2.67
CA CYS A 110 -9.86 -29.44 1.66
C CYS A 110 -8.76 -30.22 0.89
N ASP A 111 -8.65 -31.53 1.14
CA ASP A 111 -7.72 -32.50 0.53
C ASP A 111 -7.90 -32.78 -0.98
N LYS A 112 -8.63 -31.94 -1.72
CA LYS A 112 -8.81 -32.15 -3.16
C LYS A 112 -7.51 -31.74 -3.87
N LYS A 113 -6.76 -32.73 -4.39
CA LYS A 113 -5.56 -32.56 -5.23
C LYS A 113 -5.70 -31.31 -6.12
N PRO A 114 -4.84 -30.29 -5.98
CA PRO A 114 -4.98 -29.06 -6.75
C PRO A 114 -4.46 -29.32 -8.16
N THR A 115 -5.32 -29.79 -9.06
CA THR A 115 -5.10 -29.56 -10.49
C THR A 115 -5.17 -28.06 -10.71
N ASN A 116 -3.98 -27.45 -10.87
CA ASN A 116 -3.69 -26.03 -11.01
C ASN A 116 -3.64 -25.23 -9.70
N LYS A 117 -2.42 -24.92 -9.27
CA LYS A 117 -2.06 -23.83 -8.35
C LYS A 117 -2.47 -22.47 -8.93
N LYS A 118 -3.76 -22.21 -9.11
CA LYS A 118 -4.27 -20.84 -9.25
C LYS A 118 -4.45 -20.34 -7.83
N GLY A 119 -3.60 -19.39 -7.42
CA GLY A 119 -3.68 -18.76 -6.10
C GLY A 119 -5.09 -18.30 -5.76
N PHE A 120 -5.33 -18.11 -4.46
CA PHE A 120 -6.57 -17.62 -3.84
C PHE A 120 -7.41 -16.78 -4.80
N LYS A 121 -8.37 -17.41 -5.47
CA LYS A 121 -9.27 -16.73 -6.40
C LYS A 121 -10.36 -16.05 -5.59
N ASN A 122 -9.97 -15.05 -4.80
CA ASN A 122 -10.90 -14.14 -4.16
C ASN A 122 -11.71 -13.49 -5.28
N SER A 123 -13.02 -13.73 -5.33
CA SER A 123 -13.89 -13.00 -6.23
C SER A 123 -13.81 -11.53 -5.84
N VAL A 124 -13.16 -10.71 -6.67
CA VAL A 124 -13.03 -9.26 -6.44
C VAL A 124 -14.44 -8.69 -6.29
N SER A 125 -14.76 -8.14 -5.10
CA SER A 125 -16.07 -7.54 -4.83
C SER A 125 -16.34 -6.39 -5.78
N SER A 126 -17.62 -6.07 -6.04
CA SER A 126 -18.00 -4.90 -6.85
C SER A 126 -17.39 -3.62 -6.29
N GLU A 127 -17.44 -3.44 -4.97
CA GLU A 127 -16.84 -2.30 -4.26
C GLU A 127 -15.33 -2.19 -4.54
N LEU A 128 -14.58 -3.30 -4.45
CA LEU A 128 -13.15 -3.30 -4.73
C LEU A 128 -12.86 -3.01 -6.21
N LYS A 129 -13.66 -3.54 -7.14
CA LYS A 129 -13.52 -3.22 -8.57
C LYS A 129 -13.72 -1.73 -8.84
N GLU A 130 -14.70 -1.12 -8.20
CA GLU A 130 -14.95 0.32 -8.34
C GLU A 130 -13.80 1.17 -7.80
N ILE A 131 -13.25 0.82 -6.63
CA ILE A 131 -12.08 1.48 -6.06
C ILE A 131 -10.88 1.39 -7.01
N LEU A 132 -10.60 0.19 -7.54
CA LEU A 132 -9.51 -0.01 -8.49
C LEU A 132 -9.73 0.76 -9.80
N THR A 133 -10.98 0.86 -10.27
CA THR A 133 -11.35 1.64 -11.46
C THR A 133 -11.14 3.14 -11.24
N ARG A 134 -11.51 3.66 -10.06
CA ARG A 134 -11.22 5.06 -9.70
C ARG A 134 -9.73 5.31 -9.61
N MET A 135 -8.97 4.41 -8.99
CA MET A 135 -7.51 4.50 -8.91
C MET A 135 -6.85 4.52 -10.28
N ASP A 136 -7.23 3.62 -11.20
CA ASP A 136 -6.73 3.60 -12.58
C ASP A 136 -7.04 4.92 -13.31
N THR A 137 -8.25 5.46 -13.11
CA THR A 137 -8.65 6.75 -13.67
C THR A 137 -7.78 7.90 -13.15
N ARG A 138 -7.48 7.92 -11.85
CA ARG A 138 -6.59 8.94 -11.24
C ARG A 138 -5.17 8.82 -11.78
N VAL A 139 -4.62 7.61 -11.85
CA VAL A 139 -3.29 7.34 -12.42
C VAL A 139 -3.21 7.80 -13.88
N ARG A 140 -4.21 7.45 -14.70
CA ARG A 140 -4.28 7.86 -16.10
C ARG A 140 -4.33 9.38 -16.25
N SER A 141 -5.15 10.05 -15.43
CA SER A 141 -5.26 11.51 -15.40
C SER A 141 -3.94 12.19 -15.01
N LEU A 142 -3.22 11.63 -14.03
CA LEU A 142 -1.91 12.12 -13.63
C LEU A 142 -0.88 11.92 -14.76
N TYR A 143 -0.79 10.70 -15.33
CA TYR A 143 0.12 10.38 -16.43
C TYR A 143 -0.09 11.28 -17.65
N ALA A 144 -1.35 11.52 -18.04
CA ALA A 144 -1.69 12.44 -19.12
C ALA A 144 -1.18 13.86 -18.87
N THR A 145 -1.05 14.26 -17.60
CA THR A 145 -0.62 15.60 -17.19
C THR A 145 0.91 15.75 -17.09
N LEU A 146 1.67 14.66 -17.00
CA LEU A 146 3.13 14.71 -16.84
C LEU A 146 3.81 15.39 -18.05
N PRO A 147 4.90 16.14 -17.87
CA PRO A 147 5.77 16.57 -18.97
C PRO A 147 6.46 15.38 -19.67
N THR A 148 6.88 15.56 -20.93
CA THR A 148 7.77 14.61 -21.61
C THR A 148 9.09 14.44 -20.84
N ASN A 149 9.69 13.25 -20.93
CA ASN A 149 10.88 12.84 -20.18
C ASN A 149 10.68 12.74 -18.66
N THR A 150 9.43 12.68 -18.19
CA THR A 150 9.14 12.45 -16.77
C THR A 150 9.10 10.97 -16.46
N MET A 151 9.84 10.54 -15.43
CA MET A 151 9.73 9.19 -14.88
C MET A 151 8.57 9.11 -13.89
N LEU A 152 7.64 8.17 -14.11
CA LEU A 152 6.57 7.82 -13.19
C LEU A 152 6.88 6.48 -12.53
N ILE A 153 6.85 6.45 -11.20
CA ILE A 153 7.00 5.26 -10.38
C ILE A 153 5.69 5.07 -9.60
N ILE A 154 5.05 3.91 -9.76
CA ILE A 154 3.85 3.53 -9.01
C ILE A 154 4.20 2.28 -8.22
N CYS A 155 4.22 2.37 -6.89
CA CYS A 155 4.40 1.18 -6.06
C CYS A 155 3.29 1.06 -5.00
N THR A 156 2.90 -0.16 -4.65
CA THR A 156 1.89 -0.42 -3.59
C THR A 156 2.49 -0.49 -2.19
N GLY A 157 3.81 -0.64 -2.07
CA GLY A 157 4.53 -0.86 -0.81
C GLY A 157 4.36 -2.27 -0.25
N HIS A 158 3.12 -2.71 -0.05
CA HIS A 158 2.74 -4.05 0.44
C HIS A 158 1.39 -4.48 -0.14
N GLY A 159 0.99 -5.73 0.13
CA GLY A 159 -0.39 -6.20 -0.03
C GLY A 159 -1.30 -5.80 1.15
N ASP A 160 -2.36 -6.58 1.38
CA ASP A 160 -3.33 -6.35 2.46
C ASP A 160 -2.69 -6.63 3.84
N THR A 161 -2.07 -5.60 4.42
CA THR A 161 -1.50 -5.70 5.77
C THR A 161 -2.56 -5.52 6.86
N ALA A 162 -3.72 -4.92 6.57
CA ALA A 162 -4.74 -4.65 7.56
C ALA A 162 -5.29 -5.94 8.18
N ILE A 163 -5.58 -6.94 7.35
CA ILE A 163 -6.04 -8.26 7.82
C ILE A 163 -4.97 -8.98 8.66
N VAL A 164 -3.69 -8.88 8.27
CA VAL A 164 -2.56 -9.47 9.01
C VAL A 164 -2.47 -8.87 10.41
N HIS A 165 -2.53 -7.55 10.53
CA HIS A 165 -2.48 -6.86 11.82
C HIS A 165 -3.69 -7.23 12.70
N ARG A 166 -4.88 -7.32 12.11
CA ARG A 166 -6.09 -7.70 12.84
C ARG A 166 -6.01 -9.13 13.38
N ILE A 167 -5.57 -10.10 12.57
CA ILE A 167 -5.43 -11.49 13.01
C ILE A 167 -4.36 -11.62 14.10
N ARG A 168 -3.23 -10.91 13.98
CA ARG A 168 -2.21 -10.86 15.04
C ARG A 168 -2.78 -10.32 16.35
N LYS A 169 -3.56 -9.24 16.29
CA LYS A 169 -4.25 -8.67 17.45
C LYS A 169 -5.21 -9.68 18.08
N MET A 170 -6.03 -10.34 17.27
CA MET A 170 -6.96 -11.39 17.73
C MET A 170 -6.24 -12.56 18.44
N LEU A 171 -5.10 -13.01 17.91
CA LEU A 171 -4.29 -14.07 18.53
C LEU A 171 -3.63 -13.64 19.85
N ALA A 172 -3.27 -12.36 19.98
CA ALA A 172 -2.69 -11.79 21.19
C ALA A 172 -3.74 -11.60 22.29
N GLU A 173 -4.95 -11.19 21.92
CA GLU A 173 -6.08 -10.94 22.84
C GLU A 173 -6.75 -12.23 23.35
N GLN A 174 -6.36 -13.41 22.83
CA GLN A 174 -6.96 -14.71 23.17
C GLN A 174 -8.49 -14.73 23.07
N SER A 175 -9.06 -13.96 22.13
CA SER A 175 -10.51 -13.93 21.92
C SER A 175 -11.04 -15.34 21.72
N GLU A 176 -12.10 -15.71 22.45
CA GLU A 176 -12.79 -16.98 22.24
C GLU A 176 -13.26 -17.05 20.78
N THR A 177 -12.63 -17.90 20.00
CA THR A 177 -13.00 -18.16 18.61
C THR A 177 -13.43 -19.60 18.49
N LEU A 178 -14.45 -19.86 17.68
CA LEU A 178 -14.91 -21.22 17.35
C LEU A 178 -13.86 -22.03 16.56
N ILE A 179 -12.72 -21.41 16.23
CA ILE A 179 -11.69 -21.93 15.34
C ILE A 179 -10.44 -22.24 16.15
N SER A 180 -9.86 -23.42 15.95
CA SER A 180 -8.59 -23.81 16.58
C SER A 180 -7.47 -22.82 16.25
N ARG A 181 -6.75 -22.34 17.27
CA ARG A 181 -5.63 -21.40 17.17
C ARG A 181 -4.60 -21.79 16.11
N GLU A 182 -4.26 -23.06 15.99
CA GLU A 182 -3.32 -23.59 15.00
C GLU A 182 -3.72 -23.27 13.55
N LYS A 183 -5.01 -23.42 13.23
CA LYS A 183 -5.54 -23.09 11.89
C LYS A 183 -5.44 -21.59 11.60
N ILE A 184 -5.69 -20.75 12.61
CA ILE A 184 -5.57 -19.29 12.50
C ILE A 184 -4.12 -18.89 12.24
N VAL A 185 -3.15 -19.53 12.93
CA VAL A 185 -1.71 -19.29 12.71
C VAL A 185 -1.32 -19.65 11.28
N LYS A 186 -1.76 -20.80 10.76
CA LYS A 186 -1.47 -21.20 9.37
C LYS A 186 -2.06 -20.22 8.33
N VAL A 187 -3.27 -19.70 8.57
CA VAL A 187 -3.86 -18.65 7.73
C VAL A 187 -3.06 -17.36 7.81
N LEU A 188 -2.60 -16.98 9.00
CA LEU A 188 -1.78 -15.79 9.20
C LEU A 188 -0.48 -15.86 8.42
N GLU A 189 0.21 -17.01 8.42
CA GLU A 189 1.45 -17.22 7.65
C GLU A 189 1.23 -16.98 6.15
N GLU A 190 0.14 -17.53 5.60
CA GLU A 190 -0.20 -17.37 4.18
C GLU A 190 -0.58 -15.91 3.83
N LEU A 191 -1.41 -15.28 4.66
CA LEU A 191 -1.77 -13.86 4.47
C LEU A 191 -0.56 -12.95 4.60
N GLN A 192 0.37 -13.26 5.51
CA GLN A 192 1.62 -12.54 5.62
C GLN A 192 2.42 -12.69 4.33
N ALA A 193 2.68 -13.92 3.87
CA ALA A 193 3.41 -14.19 2.64
C ALA A 193 2.84 -13.42 1.43
N GLN A 194 1.51 -13.31 1.33
CA GLN A 194 0.85 -12.52 0.30
C GLN A 194 1.04 -11.01 0.48
N ALA A 195 0.93 -10.52 1.72
CA ALA A 195 1.13 -9.10 2.03
C ALA A 195 2.59 -8.65 1.81
N GLU A 196 3.55 -9.59 1.80
CA GLU A 196 4.95 -9.28 1.48
C GLU A 196 5.17 -8.92 0.01
N VAL A 197 4.26 -9.34 -0.87
CA VAL A 197 4.37 -9.06 -2.29
C VAL A 197 3.94 -7.62 -2.57
N ALA A 198 4.89 -6.79 -2.98
CA ALA A 198 4.65 -5.45 -3.48
C ALA A 198 4.65 -5.44 -5.01
N MET A 199 3.80 -4.60 -5.61
CA MET A 199 3.91 -4.27 -7.03
C MET A 199 4.62 -2.95 -7.18
N CYS A 200 5.53 -2.85 -8.16
CA CYS A 200 6.05 -1.57 -8.60
C CYS A 200 6.17 -1.50 -10.13
N PHE A 201 5.67 -0.41 -10.69
CA PHE A 201 5.67 -0.09 -12.11
C PHE A 201 6.49 1.17 -12.32
N VAL A 202 7.34 1.16 -13.36
CA VAL A 202 8.17 2.30 -13.73
C VAL A 202 8.01 2.54 -15.21
N GLY A 203 7.81 3.81 -15.59
CA GLY A 203 7.74 4.22 -16.98
C GLY A 203 8.22 5.63 -17.16
N VAL A 204 8.79 5.93 -18.33
CA VAL A 204 9.13 7.30 -18.73
C VAL A 204 8.07 7.77 -19.71
N LYS A 205 7.57 8.99 -19.52
CA LYS A 205 6.67 9.61 -20.49
C LYS A 205 7.48 10.08 -21.69
N HIS A 206 7.08 9.62 -22.87
CA HIS A 206 7.59 10.06 -24.15
C HIS A 206 6.66 11.14 -24.73
#